data_AF-A0A5C4L9P1-F1
#
_entry.id   AF-A0A5C4L9P1-F1
#
_cell.length_a   1.000
_cell.length_b   1.000
_cell.length_c   1.000
_cell.angle_alpha   90.00
_cell.angle_beta   90.00
_cell.angle_gamma   90.00
#
_symmetry.space_group_name_H-M   'P 1'
#
loop_
_entity.id
_entity.type
_entity.pdbx_description
1 polymer ?
#
loop_
_entity_poly.entity_id
_entity_poly.type
_entity_poly.pdbx_seq_one_letter_code
_entity_poly.pdbx_strand_id
1 'polypeptide(L)'
;MILAAAALAASLPAHALDVRDLPIAKAPETCPHEGPGFVRFTPGGPCTRISGRVRAEAGTPVPARPGAGLDGAARGVVSGSGRVAIDTRTQTEYGPARAYIRLGTGH
;
A
#
# COMPACT_ATOMS: atom_id res chain seq x y z
N MET A 1 14.51 -44.00 -8.73
CA MET A 1 14.69 -43.08 -7.57
C MET A 1 14.29 -41.63 -7.85
N ILE A 2 13.56 -41.31 -8.94
CA ILE A 2 13.15 -39.92 -9.24
C ILE A 2 11.65 -39.68 -8.94
N LEU A 3 10.80 -40.72 -9.02
CA LEU A 3 9.36 -40.59 -8.73
C LEU A 3 9.02 -40.32 -7.25
N ALA A 4 9.89 -40.65 -6.30
CA ALA A 4 9.62 -40.47 -4.87
C ALA A 4 9.74 -39.00 -4.41
N ALA A 5 10.50 -38.16 -5.12
CA ALA A 5 10.72 -36.76 -4.74
C ALA A 5 9.51 -35.85 -5.05
N ALA A 6 8.73 -36.17 -6.09
CA ALA A 6 7.56 -35.39 -6.48
C ALA A 6 6.39 -35.53 -5.50
N ALA A 7 6.26 -36.70 -4.85
CA ALA A 7 5.19 -36.97 -3.89
C ALA A 7 5.36 -36.19 -2.58
N LEU A 8 6.60 -35.85 -2.19
CA LEU A 8 6.89 -35.16 -0.93
C LEU A 8 6.62 -33.64 -1.00
N ALA A 9 6.60 -33.05 -2.20
CA ALA A 9 6.30 -31.63 -2.38
C ALA A 9 4.79 -31.31 -2.35
N ALA A 10 3.93 -32.33 -2.53
CA ALA A 10 2.48 -32.18 -2.53
C ALA A 10 1.84 -32.21 -1.13
N SER A 11 2.61 -32.55 -0.09
CA SER A 11 2.13 -32.69 1.29
C SER A 11 2.35 -31.45 2.17
N LEU A 12 2.78 -30.32 1.60
CA LEU A 12 2.84 -29.08 2.38
C LEU A 12 1.40 -28.58 2.60
N PRO A 13 0.96 -28.41 3.86
CA PRO A 13 -0.33 -27.80 4.12
C PRO A 13 -0.31 -26.37 3.56
N ALA A 14 -1.10 -26.12 2.53
CA ALA A 14 -1.45 -24.77 2.11
C ALA A 14 -2.39 -24.21 3.19
N HIS A 15 -1.82 -23.61 4.23
CA HIS A 15 -2.60 -22.91 5.24
C HIS A 15 -3.25 -21.69 4.57
N ALA A 16 -4.51 -21.83 4.18
CA ALA A 16 -5.33 -20.71 3.79
C ALA A 16 -5.61 -19.88 5.04
N LEU A 17 -4.94 -18.73 5.16
CA LEU A 17 -5.18 -17.79 6.24
C LEU A 17 -6.47 -17.02 5.91
N ASP A 18 -7.59 -17.40 6.52
CA ASP A 18 -8.82 -16.60 6.44
C ASP A 18 -8.65 -15.35 7.32
N VAL A 19 -9.04 -14.19 6.81
CA VAL A 19 -9.10 -12.95 7.58
C VAL A 19 -9.97 -13.11 8.83
N ARG A 20 -10.96 -14.02 8.80
CA ARG A 20 -11.81 -14.36 9.95
C ARG A 20 -11.05 -15.07 11.07
N ASP A 21 -9.98 -15.79 10.75
CA ASP A 21 -9.17 -16.54 11.71
C ASP A 21 -8.00 -15.70 12.26
N LEU A 22 -7.80 -14.50 11.72
CA LEU A 22 -6.81 -13.57 12.25
C LEU A 22 -7.28 -13.01 13.59
N PRO A 23 -6.39 -12.92 14.59
CA PRO A 23 -6.71 -12.26 15.84
C PRO A 23 -7.12 -10.82 15.54
N ILE A 24 -8.22 -10.38 16.15
CA ILE A 24 -8.66 -8.97 16.06
C ILE A 24 -7.56 -8.12 16.68
N ALA A 25 -6.80 -7.43 15.85
CA ALA A 25 -5.79 -6.49 16.30
C ALA A 25 -6.47 -5.37 17.09
N LYS A 26 -5.89 -5.02 18.25
CA LYS A 26 -6.35 -3.83 18.98
C LYS A 26 -6.27 -2.62 18.07
N ALA A 27 -7.29 -1.77 18.16
CA ALA A 27 -7.29 -0.49 17.48
C ALA A 27 -6.05 0.32 17.92
N PRO A 28 -5.37 1.01 16.99
CA PRO A 28 -4.26 1.88 17.33
C PRO A 28 -4.69 2.98 18.31
N GLU A 29 -3.82 3.30 19.26
CA GLU A 29 -4.04 4.39 20.23
C GLU A 29 -3.78 5.75 19.56
N THR A 30 -4.54 6.79 19.87
CA THR A 30 -4.33 8.11 19.26
C THR A 30 -3.17 8.86 19.91
N CYS A 31 -2.39 9.60 19.10
CA CYS A 31 -1.29 10.45 19.56
C CYS A 31 -1.58 11.94 19.26
N PRO A 32 -2.49 12.59 20.02
CA PRO A 32 -2.89 13.98 19.73
C PRO A 32 -1.76 15.00 19.89
N HIS A 33 -0.76 14.71 20.74
CA HIS A 33 0.40 15.59 20.98
C HIS A 33 1.31 15.74 19.76
N GLU A 34 1.33 14.77 18.84
CA GLU A 34 2.08 14.87 17.57
C GLU A 34 1.29 15.57 16.45
N GLY A 35 0.00 15.79 16.69
CA GLY A 35 -0.94 16.39 15.76
C GLY A 35 -1.99 15.40 15.21
N PRO A 36 -2.88 15.88 14.34
CA PRO A 36 -4.01 15.09 13.85
C PRO A 36 -3.55 13.92 12.97
N GLY A 37 -4.21 12.76 13.17
CA GLY A 37 -4.00 11.54 12.39
C GLY A 37 -2.79 10.70 12.81
N PHE A 38 -2.07 11.09 13.86
CA PHE A 38 -1.04 10.23 14.45
C PHE A 38 -1.65 9.20 15.38
N VAL A 39 -1.21 7.95 15.25
CA VAL A 39 -1.61 6.82 16.08
C VAL A 39 -0.40 5.97 16.46
N ARG A 40 -0.53 5.18 17.51
CA ARG A 40 0.46 4.24 18.00
C ARG A 40 -0.08 2.82 17.84
N PHE A 41 0.64 1.99 17.09
CA PHE A 41 0.25 0.60 16.81
C PHE A 41 0.68 -0.38 17.92
N THR A 42 1.75 -0.06 18.64
CA THR A 42 2.30 -0.90 19.72
C THR A 42 2.54 -0.07 20.98
N PRO A 43 2.29 -0.61 22.18
CA PRO A 43 2.60 0.09 23.43
C PRO A 43 4.07 0.53 23.47
N GLY A 44 4.31 1.81 23.78
CA GLY A 44 5.67 2.38 23.79
C GLY A 44 6.30 2.59 22.41
N GLY A 45 5.63 2.19 21.32
CA GLY A 45 6.10 2.42 19.96
C GLY A 45 6.00 3.89 19.50
N PRO A 46 6.54 4.23 18.33
CA PRO A 46 6.47 5.59 17.83
C PRO A 46 5.05 5.93 17.35
N CYS A 47 4.69 7.21 17.48
CA CYS A 47 3.47 7.75 16.90
C CYS A 47 3.65 7.87 15.38
N THR A 48 2.77 7.24 14.63
CA THR A 48 2.84 7.13 13.17
C THR A 48 1.60 7.74 12.53
N ARG A 49 1.79 8.51 11.47
CA ARG A 49 0.74 9.02 10.60
C ARG A 49 0.97 8.58 9.18
N ILE A 50 -0.03 7.92 8.60
CA ILE A 50 -0.09 7.60 7.17
C ILE A 50 -1.00 8.62 6.50
N SER A 51 -0.50 9.26 5.45
CA SER A 51 -1.23 10.29 4.71
C SER A 51 -0.94 10.17 3.22
N GLY A 52 -1.77 10.78 2.38
CA GLY A 52 -1.56 10.67 0.95
C GLY A 52 -2.65 11.32 0.13
N ARG A 53 -2.51 11.18 -1.19
CA ARG A 53 -3.52 11.55 -2.17
C ARG A 53 -3.47 10.56 -3.33
N VAL A 54 -4.62 10.30 -3.90
CA VAL A 54 -4.78 9.46 -5.09
C VAL A 54 -5.57 10.26 -6.11
N ARG A 55 -5.17 10.15 -7.38
CA ARG A 55 -5.87 10.73 -8.52
C ARG A 55 -6.06 9.63 -9.56
N ALA A 56 -7.31 9.45 -9.97
CA ALA A 56 -7.68 8.57 -11.05
C ALA A 56 -8.35 9.42 -12.12
N GLU A 57 -7.95 9.21 -13.37
CA GLU A 57 -8.47 9.90 -14.53
C GLU A 57 -9.02 8.88 -15.52
N ALA A 58 -10.17 9.21 -16.12
CA ALA A 58 -10.74 8.48 -17.23
C ALA A 58 -11.11 9.50 -18.31
N GLY A 59 -10.47 9.39 -19.46
CA GLY A 59 -10.72 10.26 -20.62
C GLY A 59 -11.52 9.57 -21.72
N THR A 60 -12.25 10.37 -22.50
CA THR A 60 -12.78 9.91 -23.79
C THR A 60 -11.61 9.70 -24.76
N PRO A 61 -11.55 8.56 -25.45
CA PRO A 61 -10.51 8.32 -26.44
C PRO A 61 -10.62 9.37 -27.55
N VAL A 62 -9.52 10.07 -27.82
CA VAL A 62 -9.46 11.00 -28.96
C VAL A 62 -9.34 10.16 -30.24
N PRO A 63 -10.14 10.40 -31.29
CA PRO A 63 -10.01 9.67 -32.55
C PRO A 63 -8.57 9.79 -33.07
N ALA A 64 -7.99 8.67 -33.49
CA ALA A 64 -6.69 8.70 -34.15
C ALA A 64 -6.79 9.61 -35.40
N ARG A 65 -5.76 10.42 -35.63
CA ARG A 65 -5.68 11.33 -36.78
C ARG A 65 -5.96 10.54 -38.08
N PRO A 66 -6.71 11.10 -39.05
CA PRO A 66 -6.99 10.39 -40.31
C PRO A 66 -5.68 9.88 -40.93
N GLY A 67 -5.53 8.56 -41.08
CA GLY A 67 -4.32 7.90 -41.59
C GLY A 67 -3.55 7.02 -40.59
N ALA A 68 -3.89 7.01 -39.31
CA ALA A 68 -3.40 5.99 -38.37
C ALA A 68 -4.18 4.68 -38.56
N GLY A 69 -3.46 3.57 -38.80
CA GLY A 69 -4.02 2.28 -39.20
C GLY A 69 -5.03 1.63 -38.23
N LEU A 70 -5.63 0.52 -38.68
CA LEU A 70 -6.77 -0.24 -38.11
C LEU A 70 -6.59 -0.86 -36.70
N ASP A 71 -5.69 -0.34 -35.86
CA ASP A 71 -5.66 -0.64 -34.42
C ASP A 71 -6.45 0.39 -33.59
N GLY A 72 -7.32 1.16 -34.28
CA GLY A 72 -8.15 2.27 -33.80
C GLY A 72 -9.23 1.93 -32.76
N ALA A 73 -8.97 0.97 -31.88
CA ALA A 73 -9.72 0.86 -30.64
C ALA A 73 -9.41 2.09 -29.79
N ALA A 74 -10.46 2.87 -29.56
CA ALA A 74 -10.57 3.92 -28.58
C ALA A 74 -10.15 3.38 -27.18
N ARG A 75 -8.84 3.33 -26.89
CA ARG A 75 -8.36 2.95 -25.56
C ARG A 75 -8.71 4.08 -24.62
N GLY A 76 -9.65 3.83 -23.71
CA GLY A 76 -9.91 4.73 -22.59
C GLY A 76 -8.57 5.07 -21.93
N VAL A 77 -8.25 6.36 -21.84
CA VAL A 77 -7.06 6.79 -21.14
C VAL A 77 -7.40 6.70 -19.66
N VAL A 78 -7.21 5.50 -19.08
CA VAL A 78 -7.28 5.29 -17.64
C VAL A 78 -5.87 5.54 -17.12
N SER A 79 -5.70 6.65 -16.41
CA SER A 79 -4.45 7.00 -15.75
C SER A 79 -4.67 7.08 -14.25
N GLY A 80 -3.68 6.63 -13.49
CA GLY A 80 -3.67 6.71 -12.03
C GLY A 80 -2.35 7.29 -11.56
N SER A 81 -2.43 8.29 -10.68
CA SER A 81 -1.28 8.77 -9.92
C SER A 81 -1.60 8.79 -8.43
N GLY A 82 -0.57 8.64 -7.61
CA GLY A 82 -0.74 8.53 -6.18
C GLY A 82 0.52 8.92 -5.43
N ARG A 83 0.32 9.36 -4.20
CA ARG A 83 1.41 9.61 -3.25
C ARG A 83 0.96 9.19 -1.87
N VAL A 84 1.83 8.46 -1.18
CA VAL A 84 1.69 8.07 0.22
C VAL A 84 2.88 8.61 1.00
N ALA A 85 2.65 9.02 2.24
CA ALA A 85 3.65 9.46 3.18
C ALA A 85 3.42 8.82 4.54
N ILE A 86 4.50 8.39 5.16
CA ILE A 86 4.56 7.82 6.50
C ILE A 86 5.45 8.76 7.34
N ASP A 87 4.88 9.37 8.37
CA ASP A 87 5.57 10.22 9.34
C ASP A 87 5.54 9.51 10.69
N THR A 88 6.70 9.26 11.28
CA THR A 88 6.86 8.50 12.51
C THR A 88 7.70 9.30 13.50
N ARG A 89 7.21 9.48 14.72
CA ARG A 89 7.81 10.34 15.74
C ARG A 89 7.82 9.66 17.10
N THR A 90 8.88 9.86 17.86
CA THR A 90 9.01 9.34 19.22
C THR A 90 9.95 10.19 20.05
N GLN A 91 9.72 10.22 21.36
CA GLN A 91 10.66 10.79 22.31
C GLN A 91 11.70 9.75 22.69
N THR A 92 12.98 10.11 22.58
CA THR A 92 14.11 9.29 23.02
C THR A 92 14.84 9.98 24.17
N GLU A 93 15.78 9.28 24.80
CA GLU A 93 16.66 9.86 25.83
C GLU A 93 17.56 10.99 25.29
N TYR A 94 17.80 11.02 23.97
CA TYR A 94 18.58 12.06 23.30
C TYR A 94 17.72 13.18 22.70
N GLY A 95 16.40 13.15 22.95
CA GLY A 95 15.43 14.11 22.41
C GLY A 95 14.49 13.51 21.35
N PRO A 96 13.73 14.34 20.63
CA PRO A 96 12.73 13.87 19.67
C PRO A 96 13.38 13.29 18.42
N ALA A 97 12.97 12.08 18.05
CA ALA A 97 13.38 11.41 16.82
C ALA A 97 12.22 11.35 15.82
N ARG A 98 12.53 11.59 14.54
CA ARG A 98 11.54 11.57 13.45
C ARG A 98 12.07 10.82 12.24
N ALA A 99 11.24 9.94 11.70
CA ALA A 99 11.42 9.31 10.40
C ALA A 99 10.28 9.73 9.45
N TYR A 100 10.62 10.02 8.20
CA TYR A 100 9.65 10.41 7.19
C TYR A 100 9.97 9.73 5.85
N ILE A 101 9.01 8.97 5.34
CA ILE A 101 9.11 8.31 4.03
C ILE A 101 7.96 8.76 3.18
N ARG A 102 8.22 9.07 1.91
CA ARG A 102 7.20 9.43 0.93
C ARG A 102 7.45 8.70 -0.37
N LEU A 103 6.43 8.02 -0.84
CA LEU A 103 6.43 7.23 -2.06
C LEU A 103 5.35 7.79 -2.99
N GLY A 104 5.60 7.78 -4.29
CA GLY A 104 4.62 8.23 -5.27
C GLY A 104 4.80 7.55 -6.61
N THR A 105 3.72 7.55 -7.40
CA THR A 105 3.64 6.96 -8.73
C THR A 105 2.71 7.79 -9.62
N GLY A 106 2.90 7.70 -10.93
CA GLY A 106 2.24 8.54 -11.92
C GLY A 106 2.92 9.90 -12.08
N HIS A 107 3.01 10.36 -13.33
CA HIS A 107 3.68 11.60 -13.74
C HIS A 107 2.66 12.69 -14.04
#